data_AF-A0A673LDZ7-F1
#
_entry.id   AF-A0A673LDZ7-F1
#
_cell.length_a   1.000
_cell.length_b   1.000
_cell.length_c   1.000
_cell.angle_alpha   90.00
_cell.angle_beta   90.00
_cell.angle_gamma   90.00
#
_symmetry.space_group_name_H-M   'P 1'
#
loop_
_entity.id
_entity.type
_entity.pdbx_description
1 polymer ?
#
loop_
_entity_poly.entity_id
_entity_poly.type
_entity_poly.pdbx_seq_one_letter_code
_entity_poly.pdbx_strand_id
1 'polypeptide(L)'
;IMASAVFWGSFLLNLFLHTRGFTEVQQLSDSCYKPMKDHRPSFIKTYPRPHEYVNVSDLPASWDWRNIDGRNYVSVTRNQHIPQYCGSCWAHGLHQHRINIKRKGAWPSAYLSVQNVTDCGGAGSCYGGDHMGVYTYNNYQARNLKCDSFNQCGTCSFFGSCSIIKNHTVWKVGDYRDVSGRDRMKAEIYKNGPIRQDGTEYWIVKNSWGEFWVESGWARIVTSAYKGGKGNWYNLAIEHYCAYGDPIFT
;
A
#
# COMPACT_ATOMS: atom_id res chain seq x y z
N ILE A 1 -10.23 20.92 -1.07
CA ILE A 1 -10.21 22.12 -0.20
C ILE A 1 -11.31 21.94 0.85
N MET A 2 -10.94 21.64 2.09
CA MET A 2 -11.76 21.92 3.28
C MET A 2 -10.91 22.91 4.08
N ALA A 3 -11.23 24.21 4.04
CA ALA A 3 -12.34 24.87 4.73
C ALA A 3 -12.13 24.81 6.24
N SER A 4 -11.43 25.85 6.70
CA SER A 4 -11.16 26.19 8.08
C SER A 4 -12.48 26.38 8.85
N ALA A 5 -12.70 25.60 9.89
CA ALA A 5 -13.67 25.93 10.93
C ALA A 5 -12.91 26.63 12.06
N VAL A 6 -12.83 27.96 11.96
CA VAL A 6 -12.34 28.85 13.00
C VAL A 6 -13.45 28.97 14.04
N PHE A 7 -13.29 28.34 15.20
CA PHE A 7 -14.10 28.66 16.38
C PHE A 7 -13.40 29.78 17.16
N TRP A 8 -14.01 30.97 17.15
CA TRP A 8 -13.70 32.06 18.07
C TRP A 8 -14.26 31.72 19.46
N GLY A 9 -13.40 31.82 20.47
CA GLY A 9 -13.74 31.63 21.87
C GLY A 9 -12.58 32.08 22.75
N SER A 10 -12.27 33.37 22.70
CA SER A 10 -11.27 34.01 23.57
C SER A 10 -11.79 34.05 25.01
N PHE A 11 -11.12 33.40 25.96
CA PHE A 11 -11.07 33.86 27.36
C PHE A 11 -9.81 33.33 28.07
N LEU A 12 -8.84 34.24 28.20
CA LEU A 12 -7.87 34.43 29.30
C LEU A 12 -7.49 33.22 30.18
N LEU A 13 -6.25 32.74 30.05
CA LEU A 13 -5.29 32.75 31.16
C LEU A 13 -3.84 32.62 30.65
N ASN A 14 -3.10 33.72 30.73
CA ASN A 14 -1.64 33.73 30.64
C ASN A 14 -1.07 33.06 31.89
N LEU A 15 -0.36 31.94 31.75
CA LEU A 15 0.76 31.66 32.64
C LEU A 15 1.81 30.81 31.91
N PHE A 16 2.94 31.47 31.62
CA PHE A 16 4.29 30.94 31.55
C PHE A 16 4.47 29.44 31.32
N LEU A 17 5.05 29.09 30.16
CA LEU A 17 6.23 28.22 30.03
C LEU A 17 6.62 28.20 28.54
N HIS A 18 7.34 29.24 28.13
CA HIS A 18 8.02 29.25 26.85
C HIS A 18 9.37 28.54 27.00
N THR A 19 9.66 27.71 26.01
CA THR A 19 10.97 27.17 25.63
C THR A 19 11.51 25.98 26.43
N ARG A 20 11.15 24.78 25.97
CA ARG A 20 12.11 23.70 25.62
C ARG A 20 11.37 22.58 24.88
N GLY A 21 11.75 22.36 23.61
CA GLY A 21 11.58 21.07 22.93
C GLY A 21 10.24 20.78 22.25
N PHE A 22 9.83 21.59 21.26
CA PHE A 22 8.86 21.15 20.24
C PHE A 22 9.61 20.69 18.99
N THR A 23 10.20 19.50 19.03
CA THR A 23 10.73 18.82 17.82
C THR A 23 10.16 17.41 17.64
N GLU A 24 9.41 16.87 18.60
CA GLU A 24 8.95 15.48 18.58
C GLU A 24 7.50 15.32 18.06
N VAL A 25 6.69 16.38 18.08
CA VAL A 25 5.25 16.31 17.67
C VAL A 25 5.05 16.51 16.16
N GLN A 26 6.02 17.08 15.44
CA GLN A 26 5.92 17.31 13.99
C GLN A 26 6.01 16.02 13.15
N GLN A 27 6.60 14.96 13.68
CA GLN A 27 6.87 13.74 12.90
C GLN A 27 5.62 12.87 12.63
N LEU A 28 4.55 13.04 13.42
CA LEU A 28 3.28 12.31 13.25
C LEU A 28 2.30 12.99 12.26
N SER A 29 2.59 14.21 11.80
CA SER A 29 1.66 15.00 10.96
C SER A 29 1.90 14.87 9.47
N ASP A 30 3.01 14.25 9.05
CA ASP A 30 3.38 14.17 7.64
C ASP A 30 2.67 13.00 6.95
N SER A 31 2.03 13.27 5.80
CA SER A 31 1.45 12.23 4.96
C SER A 31 2.54 11.23 4.55
N CYS A 32 2.24 9.94 4.75
CA CYS A 32 3.09 8.86 4.27
C CYS A 32 3.16 8.81 2.73
N TYR A 33 2.09 9.21 2.03
CA TYR A 33 2.13 9.38 0.59
C TYR A 33 2.69 10.77 0.25
N LYS A 34 3.77 10.80 -0.53
CA LYS A 34 4.41 12.01 -1.06
C LYS A 34 4.65 11.81 -2.56
N PRO A 35 3.90 12.49 -3.45
CA PRO A 35 4.03 12.29 -4.89
C PRO A 35 5.43 12.68 -5.36
N MET A 36 6.00 11.86 -6.25
CA MET A 36 7.30 12.11 -6.84
C MET A 36 7.16 12.49 -8.31
N LYS A 37 7.95 13.49 -8.74
CA LYS A 37 8.10 13.84 -10.15
C LYS A 37 9.47 13.34 -10.60
N ASP A 38 9.52 12.13 -11.13
CA ASP A 38 10.73 11.60 -11.77
C ASP A 38 10.58 11.54 -13.30
N HIS A 39 11.64 11.13 -14.00
CA HIS A 39 11.65 11.00 -15.46
C HIS A 39 11.09 9.65 -15.94
N ARG A 40 10.53 8.81 -15.06
CA ARG A 40 10.02 7.50 -15.43
C ARG A 40 8.64 7.65 -16.11
N PRO A 41 8.29 6.74 -17.02
CA PRO A 41 6.96 6.76 -17.62
C PRO A 41 5.89 6.60 -16.53
N SER A 42 4.88 7.47 -16.59
CA SER A 42 3.78 7.50 -15.63
C SER A 42 2.90 6.24 -15.67
N PHE A 43 2.94 5.47 -16.76
CA PHE A 43 2.31 4.17 -16.88
C PHE A 43 2.92 3.35 -18.02
N ILE A 44 2.76 2.02 -17.96
CA ILE A 44 3.05 1.09 -19.05
C ILE A 44 1.81 0.23 -19.29
N LYS A 45 1.30 0.22 -20.53
CA LYS A 45 0.16 -0.59 -20.96
C LYS A 45 0.52 -1.36 -22.23
N THR A 46 0.73 -2.67 -22.11
CA THR A 46 1.00 -3.56 -23.25
C THR A 46 -0.21 -4.39 -23.66
N TYR A 47 -1.23 -4.53 -22.79
CA TYR A 47 -2.48 -5.25 -23.09
C TYR A 47 -3.75 -4.57 -22.52
N PRO A 48 -4.96 -4.93 -23.01
CA PRO A 48 -6.24 -4.39 -22.52
C PRO A 48 -6.45 -4.64 -21.03
N ARG A 49 -7.04 -3.66 -20.33
CA ARG A 49 -7.26 -3.75 -18.89
C ARG A 49 -8.60 -4.40 -18.55
N PRO A 50 -8.74 -5.12 -17.42
CA PRO A 50 -10.02 -5.70 -16.98
C PRO A 50 -11.23 -4.77 -17.10
N HIS A 51 -11.09 -3.50 -16.71
CA HIS A 51 -12.17 -2.52 -16.81
C HIS A 51 -12.57 -2.13 -18.25
N GLU A 52 -11.82 -2.56 -19.26
CA GLU A 52 -12.11 -2.31 -20.68
C GLU A 52 -12.96 -3.43 -21.31
N TYR A 53 -13.05 -4.60 -20.66
CA TYR A 53 -13.76 -5.77 -21.22
C TYR A 53 -14.65 -6.52 -20.22
N VAL A 54 -14.58 -6.21 -18.91
CA VAL A 54 -15.47 -6.78 -17.89
C VAL A 54 -16.60 -5.79 -17.61
N ASN A 55 -17.84 -6.24 -17.78
CA ASN A 55 -18.99 -5.46 -17.34
C ASN A 55 -19.16 -5.58 -15.83
N VAL A 56 -19.30 -4.45 -15.15
CA VAL A 56 -19.41 -4.39 -13.69
C VAL A 56 -20.70 -5.04 -13.19
N SER A 57 -21.75 -5.06 -14.01
CA SER A 57 -23.01 -5.76 -13.72
C SER A 57 -22.85 -7.29 -13.63
N ASP A 58 -21.84 -7.85 -14.28
CA ASP A 58 -21.58 -9.30 -14.29
C ASP A 58 -20.67 -9.74 -13.12
N LEU A 59 -20.16 -8.77 -12.34
CA LEU A 59 -19.31 -9.05 -11.20
C LEU A 59 -20.13 -9.59 -10.03
N PRO A 60 -19.58 -10.53 -9.23
CA PRO A 60 -20.28 -11.03 -8.06
C PRO A 60 -20.49 -9.92 -7.03
N ALA A 61 -21.60 -10.01 -6.30
CA ALA A 61 -21.92 -9.06 -5.23
C ALA A 61 -20.91 -9.07 -4.07
N SER A 62 -20.08 -10.11 -3.96
CA SER A 62 -18.96 -10.14 -3.01
C SER A 62 -17.78 -10.93 -3.59
N TRP A 63 -16.56 -10.49 -3.27
CA TRP A 63 -15.34 -11.13 -3.75
C TRP A 63 -14.22 -11.04 -2.72
N ASP A 64 -13.72 -12.14 -2.15
CA ASP A 64 -12.68 -12.07 -1.13
C ASP A 64 -11.45 -12.88 -1.51
N TRP A 65 -10.38 -12.21 -1.93
CA TRP A 65 -9.12 -12.87 -2.27
C TRP A 65 -8.44 -13.57 -1.07
N ARG A 66 -8.91 -13.33 0.17
CA ARG A 66 -8.48 -14.09 1.35
C ARG A 66 -9.07 -15.50 1.40
N ASN A 67 -10.16 -15.74 0.66
CA ASN A 67 -10.81 -17.03 0.57
C ASN A 67 -11.49 -17.20 -0.79
N ILE A 68 -10.72 -17.66 -1.78
CA ILE A 68 -11.26 -18.16 -3.05
C ILE A 68 -11.19 -19.68 -3.01
N ASP A 69 -12.36 -20.32 -2.96
CA ASP A 69 -12.51 -21.79 -2.90
C ASP A 69 -11.69 -22.44 -1.78
N GLY A 70 -11.68 -21.84 -0.58
CA GLY A 70 -10.93 -22.32 0.58
C GLY A 70 -9.44 -21.95 0.57
N ARG A 71 -8.97 -21.20 -0.42
CA ARG A 71 -7.55 -20.80 -0.55
C ARG A 71 -7.36 -19.30 -0.35
N ASN A 72 -6.35 -18.96 0.47
CA ASN A 72 -5.94 -17.58 0.72
C ASN A 72 -4.81 -17.16 -0.23
N TYR A 73 -5.01 -16.07 -0.96
CA TYR A 73 -4.03 -15.49 -1.89
C TYR A 73 -3.31 -14.27 -1.30
N VAL A 74 -3.74 -13.83 -0.13
CA VAL A 74 -3.30 -12.60 0.48
C VAL A 74 -2.11 -12.90 1.42
N SER A 75 -0.97 -12.25 1.21
CA SER A 75 0.19 -12.29 2.11
C SER A 75 -0.15 -11.73 3.50
N VAL A 76 0.67 -12.08 4.49
CA VAL A 76 0.48 -11.71 5.90
C VAL A 76 0.42 -10.20 6.12
N THR A 77 -0.29 -9.78 7.16
CA THR A 77 -0.35 -8.39 7.62
C THR A 77 1.04 -7.96 8.12
N ARG A 78 1.42 -6.70 7.86
CA ARG A 78 2.72 -6.14 8.25
C ARG A 78 2.54 -4.91 9.12
N ASN A 79 3.60 -4.52 9.80
CA ASN A 79 3.63 -3.33 10.64
C ASN A 79 4.85 -2.46 10.32
N GLN A 80 4.61 -1.27 9.76
CA GLN A 80 5.64 -0.29 9.42
C GLN A 80 6.13 0.51 10.63
N HIS A 81 5.42 0.48 11.76
CA HIS A 81 5.72 1.29 12.95
C HIS A 81 6.69 0.59 13.92
N ILE A 82 7.10 -0.65 13.63
CA ILE A 82 8.01 -1.42 14.47
C ILE A 82 9.22 -1.90 13.67
N PRO A 83 10.40 -2.00 14.31
CA PRO A 83 10.71 -1.69 15.72
C PRO A 83 10.74 -0.18 16.02
N GLN A 84 10.64 0.67 15.01
CA GLN A 84 10.57 2.13 15.14
C GLN A 84 9.63 2.70 14.08
N TYR A 85 9.14 3.91 14.29
CA TYR A 85 8.27 4.57 13.32
C TYR A 85 8.98 4.78 11.97
N CYS A 86 8.36 4.30 10.89
CA CYS A 86 8.76 4.54 9.52
C CYS A 86 7.50 4.78 8.67
N GLY A 87 7.39 5.95 8.03
CA GLY A 87 6.33 6.34 7.11
C GLY A 87 6.44 5.66 5.75
N SER A 88 6.48 4.33 5.71
CA SER A 88 6.71 3.51 4.50
C SER A 88 5.46 2.80 3.98
N CYS A 89 4.25 3.25 4.34
CA CYS A 89 2.98 2.70 3.84
C CYS A 89 2.93 2.63 2.30
N TRP A 90 3.53 3.61 1.60
CA TRP A 90 3.62 3.67 0.15
C TRP A 90 4.33 2.45 -0.45
N ALA A 91 5.31 1.88 0.26
CA ALA A 91 6.06 0.70 -0.15
C ALA A 91 5.43 -0.64 0.30
N HIS A 92 4.48 -0.61 1.24
CA HIS A 92 3.77 -1.78 1.75
C HIS A 92 2.56 -2.21 0.90
N GLY A 93 2.42 -1.63 -0.30
CA GLY A 93 1.30 -1.88 -1.20
C GLY A 93 1.12 -3.35 -1.61
N LEU A 94 -0.03 -3.62 -2.24
CA LEU A 94 -0.60 -4.95 -2.45
C LEU A 94 0.06 -5.82 -3.55
N HIS A 95 1.27 -5.49 -3.99
CA HIS A 95 2.00 -6.15 -5.08
C HIS A 95 2.13 -7.66 -4.90
N GLN A 96 2.43 -8.09 -3.68
CA GLN A 96 2.68 -9.49 -3.33
C GLN A 96 1.43 -10.36 -3.51
N HIS A 97 0.25 -9.75 -3.32
CA HIS A 97 -1.03 -10.41 -3.52
C HIS A 97 -1.24 -10.78 -4.99
N ARG A 98 -0.90 -9.87 -5.91
CA ARG A 98 -1.02 -10.13 -7.35
C ARG A 98 -0.09 -11.25 -7.81
N ILE A 99 1.11 -11.36 -7.21
CA ILE A 99 2.03 -12.49 -7.48
C ILE A 99 1.39 -13.80 -7.02
N ASN A 100 0.85 -13.84 -5.80
CA ASN A 100 0.18 -15.04 -5.27
C ASN A 100 -1.02 -15.46 -6.12
N ILE A 101 -1.84 -14.49 -6.55
CA ILE A 101 -2.99 -14.70 -7.44
C ILE A 101 -2.52 -15.32 -8.76
N LYS A 102 -1.51 -14.70 -9.40
CA LYS A 102 -0.99 -15.18 -10.68
C LYS A 102 -0.31 -16.55 -10.56
N ARG A 103 0.25 -16.88 -9.39
CA ARG A 103 0.80 -18.21 -9.04
C ARG A 103 -0.24 -19.22 -8.56
N LYS A 104 -1.53 -18.89 -8.59
CA LYS A 104 -2.61 -19.77 -8.10
C LYS A 104 -2.42 -20.21 -6.64
N GLY A 105 -1.78 -19.36 -5.82
CA GLY A 105 -1.48 -19.66 -4.42
C GLY A 105 -0.45 -20.77 -4.22
N ALA A 106 0.42 -21.02 -5.21
CA ALA A 106 1.51 -21.98 -5.09
C ALA A 106 2.53 -21.55 -4.02
N TRP A 107 3.02 -22.53 -3.25
CA TRP A 107 4.09 -22.33 -2.29
C TRP A 107 5.43 -22.04 -2.98
N PRO A 108 6.34 -21.21 -2.41
CA PRO A 108 6.16 -20.37 -1.22
C PRO A 108 5.32 -19.13 -1.53
N SER A 109 4.55 -18.62 -0.57
CA SER A 109 3.82 -17.35 -0.75
C SER A 109 4.80 -16.21 -1.02
N ALA A 110 4.47 -15.32 -1.96
CA ALA A 110 5.28 -14.16 -2.27
C ALA A 110 5.32 -13.22 -1.06
N TYR A 111 6.54 -13.04 -0.54
CA TYR A 111 6.83 -12.10 0.54
C TYR A 111 7.88 -11.11 0.06
N LEU A 112 7.45 -10.13 -0.75
CA LEU A 112 8.33 -9.09 -1.25
C LEU A 112 8.81 -8.20 -0.13
N SER A 113 9.91 -7.55 -0.38
CA SER A 113 10.74 -7.11 0.70
C SER A 113 10.79 -5.59 0.51
N VAL A 114 10.07 -4.90 1.38
CA VAL A 114 9.82 -3.45 1.38
C VAL A 114 11.08 -2.55 1.43
N GLN A 115 12.23 -2.94 1.98
CA GLN A 115 13.27 -1.95 2.25
C GLN A 115 14.18 -1.66 1.10
N ASN A 116 14.51 -2.56 0.19
CA ASN A 116 15.24 -2.16 -0.98
C ASN A 116 14.28 -1.42 -1.90
N VAL A 117 12.96 -1.45 -1.66
CA VAL A 117 12.10 -0.39 -2.19
C VAL A 117 12.45 0.95 -1.54
N THR A 118 12.50 1.01 -0.20
CA THR A 118 12.88 2.21 0.58
C THR A 118 14.31 2.72 0.31
N ASP A 119 15.32 1.86 0.22
CA ASP A 119 16.75 2.19 0.14
C ASP A 119 17.23 2.32 -1.31
N CYS A 120 16.75 1.43 -2.19
CA CYS A 120 17.26 1.28 -3.55
C CYS A 120 16.24 1.62 -4.63
N GLY A 121 14.94 1.73 -4.30
CA GLY A 121 13.89 1.95 -5.28
C GLY A 121 13.85 3.37 -5.84
N GLY A 122 14.42 4.34 -5.11
CA GLY A 122 14.32 5.76 -5.45
C GLY A 122 12.86 6.22 -5.55
N ALA A 123 11.98 5.60 -4.76
CA ALA A 123 10.53 5.80 -4.76
C ALA A 123 10.03 6.45 -3.47
N GLY A 124 10.93 6.73 -2.52
CA GLY A 124 10.60 7.35 -1.25
C GLY A 124 11.58 6.94 -0.16
N SER A 125 11.21 7.25 1.09
CA SER A 125 11.94 6.87 2.30
C SER A 125 10.98 6.61 3.47
N CYS A 126 11.51 6.38 4.67
CA CYS A 126 10.72 6.40 5.92
C CYS A 126 10.02 7.75 6.21
N TYR A 127 10.28 8.80 5.43
CA TYR A 127 9.60 10.10 5.56
C TYR A 127 8.50 10.30 4.50
N GLY A 128 8.09 9.22 3.83
CA GLY A 128 7.07 9.21 2.79
C GLY A 128 7.63 8.98 1.39
N GLY A 129 6.74 8.67 0.46
CA GLY A 129 7.10 8.28 -0.89
C GLY A 129 5.90 8.06 -1.81
N ASP A 130 6.21 7.67 -3.04
CA ASP A 130 5.26 7.45 -4.12
C ASP A 130 5.15 5.96 -4.42
N HIS A 131 3.93 5.45 -4.35
CA HIS A 131 3.66 4.04 -4.62
C HIS A 131 3.89 3.67 -6.09
N MET A 132 3.84 4.62 -7.03
CA MET A 132 4.13 4.36 -8.44
C MET A 132 5.60 3.99 -8.67
N GLY A 133 6.52 4.57 -7.89
CA GLY A 133 7.93 4.21 -7.96
C GLY A 133 8.22 2.79 -7.47
N VAL A 134 7.32 2.18 -6.69
CA VAL A 134 7.50 0.85 -6.10
C VAL A 134 7.51 -0.26 -7.13
N TYR A 135 6.80 -0.09 -8.25
CA TYR A 135 6.74 -1.07 -9.35
C TYR A 135 8.10 -1.34 -10.01
N THR A 136 9.17 -0.72 -9.52
CA THR A 136 10.51 -0.84 -10.09
C THR A 136 11.52 -1.67 -9.27
N TYR A 137 11.37 -1.98 -7.96
CA TYR A 137 12.44 -2.63 -7.13
C TYR A 137 11.99 -3.44 -5.85
N ASN A 138 12.88 -4.19 -5.14
CA ASN A 138 12.58 -5.12 -3.98
C ASN A 138 13.75 -5.39 -2.91
N ASN A 139 13.66 -5.11 -1.57
CA ASN A 139 14.17 -5.90 -0.36
C ASN A 139 14.25 -5.33 1.16
N TYR A 140 13.34 -5.63 2.13
CA TYR A 140 13.15 -5.52 3.63
C TYR A 140 14.18 -5.41 4.81
N GLN A 141 14.34 -4.26 5.47
CA GLN A 141 14.47 -3.97 6.92
C GLN A 141 13.80 -2.59 7.27
N ALA A 142 13.56 -2.28 8.54
CA ALA A 142 12.68 -1.18 8.97
C ALA A 142 13.36 0.20 9.13
N ARG A 143 14.32 0.55 8.26
CA ARG A 143 15.13 1.79 8.38
C ARG A 143 15.33 2.47 7.01
N ASN A 144 16.01 3.61 6.98
CA ASN A 144 16.64 4.11 5.75
C ASN A 144 18.10 3.66 5.81
N LEU A 145 18.54 2.86 4.86
CA LEU A 145 19.94 2.46 4.73
C LEU A 145 20.49 2.96 3.40
N LYS A 146 21.82 2.96 3.27
CA LYS A 146 22.44 3.24 1.96
C LYS A 146 22.11 2.08 1.02
N CYS A 147 21.83 2.35 -0.25
CA CYS A 147 21.70 1.28 -1.22
C CYS A 147 23.07 0.61 -1.44
N ASP A 148 23.31 -0.49 -0.74
CA ASP A 148 24.47 -1.35 -0.88
C ASP A 148 24.02 -2.78 -1.22
N SER A 149 24.93 -3.60 -1.73
CA SER A 149 24.62 -4.98 -2.12
C SER A 149 24.12 -5.85 -0.96
N PHE A 150 24.38 -5.46 0.30
CA PHE A 150 23.86 -6.16 1.46
C PHE A 150 22.39 -5.79 1.74
N ASN A 151 22.02 -4.52 1.60
CA ASN A 151 20.63 -4.06 1.74
C ASN A 151 19.78 -4.47 0.53
N GLN A 152 20.42 -4.81 -0.60
CA GLN A 152 19.74 -5.46 -1.72
C GLN A 152 19.38 -6.91 -1.43
N CYS A 153 20.27 -7.72 -0.87
CA CYS A 153 19.93 -9.09 -0.44
C CYS A 153 21.00 -9.63 0.51
N GLY A 154 20.83 -9.35 1.80
CA GLY A 154 21.75 -9.77 2.86
C GLY A 154 21.08 -10.77 3.79
N THR A 155 21.87 -11.71 4.31
CA THR A 155 21.44 -12.60 5.40
C THR A 155 22.47 -12.60 6.51
N CYS A 156 22.01 -12.64 7.75
CA CYS A 156 22.88 -12.77 8.91
C CYS A 156 22.58 -14.10 9.62
N SER A 157 23.63 -14.83 9.97
CA SER A 157 23.51 -15.99 10.84
C SER A 157 23.15 -15.58 12.26
N PHE A 158 22.63 -16.53 13.04
CA PHE A 158 22.32 -16.33 14.46
C PHE A 158 23.52 -15.83 15.27
N PHE A 159 24.75 -16.16 14.85
CA PHE A 159 26.00 -15.77 15.51
C PHE A 159 26.57 -14.43 14.99
N GLY A 160 25.78 -13.66 14.25
CA GLY A 160 26.16 -12.31 13.80
C GLY A 160 27.05 -12.27 12.55
N SER A 161 27.32 -13.41 11.89
CA SER A 161 28.03 -13.40 10.61
C SER A 161 27.06 -13.07 9.47
N CYS A 162 27.24 -11.92 8.84
CA CYS A 162 26.41 -11.43 7.74
C CYS A 162 27.08 -11.69 6.39
N SER A 163 26.30 -12.10 5.39
CA SER A 163 26.77 -12.40 4.04
C SER A 163 25.78 -11.91 2.98
N ILE A 164 26.29 -11.61 1.79
CA ILE A 164 25.52 -11.13 0.64
C ILE A 164 25.06 -12.30 -0.21
N ILE A 165 23.76 -12.37 -0.50
CA ILE A 165 23.18 -13.35 -1.40
C ILE A 165 23.22 -12.79 -2.82
N LYS A 166 24.20 -13.25 -3.61
CA LYS A 166 24.39 -12.79 -4.99
C LYS A 166 23.29 -13.28 -5.95
N ASN A 167 22.74 -14.48 -5.73
CA ASN A 167 21.71 -15.06 -6.59
C ASN A 167 20.38 -15.14 -5.82
N HIS A 168 19.49 -14.19 -6.07
CA HIS A 168 18.20 -14.08 -5.41
C HIS A 168 17.07 -13.90 -6.44
N THR A 169 15.87 -14.36 -6.09
CA THR A 169 14.70 -14.24 -6.95
C THR A 169 14.24 -12.79 -7.04
N VAL A 170 14.19 -12.25 -8.26
CA VAL A 170 13.71 -10.89 -8.52
C VAL A 170 12.35 -10.96 -9.21
N TRP A 171 11.34 -10.43 -8.52
CA TRP A 171 10.00 -10.27 -9.08
C TRP A 171 9.92 -8.97 -9.87
N LYS A 172 9.64 -9.07 -11.17
CA LYS A 172 9.50 -7.91 -12.06
C LYS A 172 8.04 -7.59 -12.30
N VAL A 173 7.73 -6.32 -12.47
CA VAL A 173 6.42 -5.84 -12.91
C VAL A 173 6.53 -5.46 -14.37
N GLY A 174 5.56 -5.88 -15.18
CA GLY A 174 5.48 -5.57 -16.60
C GLY A 174 4.71 -4.29 -16.87
N ASP A 175 3.40 -4.39 -16.67
CA ASP A 175 2.48 -3.27 -16.85
C ASP A 175 2.11 -2.69 -15.49
N TYR A 176 2.08 -1.37 -15.37
CA TYR A 176 1.59 -0.68 -14.18
C TYR A 176 0.87 0.61 -14.55
N ARG A 177 -0.18 0.97 -13.80
CA ARG A 177 -1.01 2.13 -14.08
C ARG A 177 -1.81 2.59 -12.86
N ASP A 178 -2.21 3.86 -12.90
CA ASP A 178 -3.24 4.43 -12.05
C ASP A 178 -4.65 3.94 -12.43
N VAL A 179 -5.53 3.83 -11.43
CA VAL A 179 -6.95 3.55 -11.60
C VAL A 179 -7.74 4.40 -10.61
N SER A 180 -8.85 4.94 -11.09
CA SER A 180 -9.76 5.76 -10.30
C SER A 180 -11.21 5.45 -10.67
N GLY A 181 -12.09 5.64 -9.69
CA GLY A 181 -13.51 5.36 -9.81
C GLY A 181 -13.89 3.92 -9.49
N ARG A 182 -14.98 3.79 -8.72
CA ARG A 182 -15.55 2.52 -8.23
C ARG A 182 -15.57 1.39 -9.24
N ASP A 183 -16.17 1.62 -10.40
CA ASP A 183 -16.47 0.57 -11.37
C ASP A 183 -15.20 0.01 -12.03
N ARG A 184 -14.25 0.90 -12.35
CA ARG A 184 -12.94 0.49 -12.86
C ARG A 184 -12.13 -0.25 -11.80
N MET A 185 -12.16 0.25 -10.57
CA MET A 185 -11.50 -0.42 -9.44
C MET A 185 -12.09 -1.81 -9.18
N LYS A 186 -13.42 -1.97 -9.22
CA LYS A 186 -14.10 -3.27 -9.08
C LYS A 186 -13.66 -4.29 -10.12
N ALA A 187 -13.61 -3.89 -11.39
CA ALA A 187 -13.17 -4.79 -12.47
C ALA A 187 -11.70 -5.22 -12.29
N GLU A 188 -10.82 -4.28 -11.91
CA GLU A 188 -9.42 -4.59 -11.62
C GLU A 188 -9.27 -5.51 -10.40
N ILE A 189 -10.04 -5.24 -9.36
CA ILE A 189 -10.05 -6.02 -8.12
C ILE A 189 -10.53 -7.45 -8.39
N TYR A 190 -11.69 -7.60 -9.03
CA TYR A 190 -12.24 -8.92 -9.35
C TYR A 190 -11.25 -9.77 -10.15
N LYS A 191 -10.59 -9.18 -11.16
CA LYS A 191 -9.67 -9.94 -12.00
C LYS A 191 -8.30 -10.19 -11.33
N ASN A 192 -7.80 -9.22 -10.55
CA ASN A 192 -6.38 -9.18 -10.17
C ASN A 192 -6.06 -8.95 -8.67
N GLY A 193 -6.98 -8.61 -7.76
CA GLY A 193 -6.62 -8.36 -6.35
C GLY A 193 -7.74 -7.88 -5.39
N PRO A 194 -7.56 -7.90 -4.06
CA PRO A 194 -8.64 -7.99 -3.03
C PRO A 194 -9.73 -6.94 -3.13
N ILE A 195 -11.02 -7.28 -2.81
CA ILE A 195 -11.94 -6.67 -1.81
C ILE A 195 -13.40 -7.28 -1.83
N ARG A 196 -13.99 -7.60 -0.64
CA ARG A 196 -15.38 -8.13 -0.37
C ARG A 196 -16.44 -7.09 0.06
N GLN A 197 -17.73 -7.46 0.01
CA GLN A 197 -18.94 -6.70 0.43
C GLN A 197 -19.93 -7.57 1.25
N ASP A 198 -20.68 -6.96 2.19
CA ASP A 198 -21.95 -7.46 2.75
C ASP A 198 -22.95 -6.34 3.12
N GLY A 199 -24.19 -6.45 2.64
CA GLY A 199 -25.34 -5.59 2.97
C GLY A 199 -25.27 -4.13 2.49
N THR A 200 -24.23 -3.40 2.91
CA THR A 200 -23.81 -2.10 2.37
C THR A 200 -22.53 -2.32 1.57
N GLU A 201 -22.42 -1.69 0.41
CA GLU A 201 -21.20 -1.81 -0.37
C GLU A 201 -20.02 -1.13 0.32
N TYR A 202 -18.94 -1.87 0.54
CA TYR A 202 -17.71 -1.37 1.12
C TYR A 202 -16.47 -1.97 0.45
N TRP A 203 -15.36 -1.30 0.70
CA TRP A 203 -14.02 -1.70 0.45
C TRP A 203 -13.40 -2.40 1.68
N ILE A 204 -12.78 -3.58 1.54
CA ILE A 204 -11.92 -4.27 2.51
C ILE A 204 -10.47 -3.88 2.26
N VAL A 205 -9.96 -3.02 3.12
CA VAL A 205 -8.66 -2.40 2.96
C VAL A 205 -7.69 -3.06 3.92
N LYS A 206 -6.56 -3.54 3.38
CA LYS A 206 -5.44 -4.00 4.19
C LYS A 206 -4.60 -2.78 4.59
N ASN A 207 -4.29 -2.66 5.87
CA ASN A 207 -3.37 -1.63 6.36
C ASN A 207 -2.00 -2.25 6.73
N SER A 208 -1.01 -1.40 6.94
CA SER A 208 0.37 -1.76 7.29
C SER A 208 0.73 -1.40 8.73
N TRP A 209 -0.25 -1.44 9.64
CA TRP A 209 -0.10 -1.10 11.06
C TRP A 209 -0.13 -2.31 12.00
N GLY A 210 0.02 -3.53 11.46
CA GLY A 210 0.02 -4.77 12.22
C GLY A 210 -1.38 -5.36 12.45
N GLU A 211 -1.40 -6.61 12.90
CA GLU A 211 -2.64 -7.38 13.10
C GLU A 211 -3.48 -6.87 14.26
N PHE A 212 -2.88 -6.19 15.23
CA PHE A 212 -3.60 -5.62 16.37
C PHE A 212 -4.50 -4.43 15.97
N TRP A 213 -4.36 -3.90 14.76
CA TRP A 213 -5.17 -2.78 14.29
C TRP A 213 -6.50 -3.26 13.68
N VAL A 214 -7.62 -2.79 14.24
CA VAL A 214 -9.00 -3.00 13.74
C VAL A 214 -9.33 -4.49 13.54
N GLU A 215 -9.48 -4.98 12.31
CA GLU A 215 -9.89 -6.35 12.01
C GLU A 215 -8.68 -7.19 11.56
N SER A 216 -7.77 -7.52 12.48
CA SER A 216 -6.54 -8.27 12.15
C SER A 216 -5.64 -7.53 11.14
N GLY A 217 -5.61 -6.20 11.20
CA GLY A 217 -4.90 -5.30 10.27
C GLY A 217 -5.72 -4.84 9.08
N TRP A 218 -7.02 -5.12 9.06
CA TRP A 218 -7.94 -4.76 7.98
C TRP A 218 -9.00 -3.78 8.45
N ALA A 219 -9.60 -3.06 7.50
CA ALA A 219 -10.75 -2.20 7.74
C ALA A 219 -11.78 -2.30 6.62
N ARG A 220 -13.02 -1.97 6.94
CA ARG A 220 -14.12 -1.84 5.98
C ARG A 220 -14.45 -0.37 5.78
N ILE A 221 -14.44 0.10 4.54
CA ILE A 221 -14.64 1.52 4.17
C ILE A 221 -15.76 1.60 3.13
N VAL A 222 -16.77 2.43 3.31
CA VAL A 222 -17.87 2.55 2.33
C VAL A 222 -17.38 2.89 0.91
N THR A 223 -18.11 2.48 -0.12
CA THR A 223 -17.83 2.88 -1.51
C THR A 223 -18.55 4.18 -1.88
N SER A 224 -18.26 4.75 -3.05
CA SER A 224 -18.96 5.90 -3.61
C SER A 224 -20.48 5.72 -3.74
N ALA A 225 -20.98 4.49 -3.87
CA ALA A 225 -22.42 4.22 -3.94
C ALA A 225 -23.15 4.55 -2.64
N TYR A 226 -22.45 4.60 -1.50
CA TYR A 226 -23.03 4.89 -0.20
C TYR A 226 -23.78 6.22 -0.19
N LYS A 227 -24.89 6.27 0.58
CA LYS A 227 -25.78 7.45 0.70
C LYS A 227 -26.24 8.01 -0.65
N GLY A 228 -26.63 7.14 -1.57
CA GLY A 228 -27.17 7.52 -2.88
C GLY A 228 -26.12 8.15 -3.79
N GLY A 229 -24.91 7.59 -3.83
CA GLY A 229 -23.82 8.09 -4.67
C GLY A 229 -22.93 9.17 -4.04
N LYS A 230 -23.08 9.43 -2.73
CA LYS A 230 -22.31 10.44 -1.98
C LYS A 230 -21.15 9.84 -1.18
N GLY A 231 -20.84 8.57 -1.38
CA GLY A 231 -19.86 7.84 -0.57
C GLY A 231 -18.43 8.38 -0.66
N ASN A 232 -18.08 9.11 -1.73
CA ASN A 232 -16.78 9.78 -1.85
C ASN A 232 -16.48 10.79 -0.73
N TRP A 233 -17.52 11.33 -0.08
CA TRP A 233 -17.37 12.20 1.09
C TRP A 233 -17.04 11.43 2.38
N TYR A 234 -17.24 10.10 2.38
CA TYR A 234 -17.16 9.24 3.56
C TYR A 234 -16.07 8.16 3.44
N ASN A 235 -15.48 7.98 2.26
CA ASN A 235 -14.54 6.90 1.97
C ASN A 235 -13.06 7.32 1.97
N LEU A 236 -12.74 8.48 2.56
CA LEU A 236 -11.38 9.02 2.66
C LEU A 236 -10.68 9.17 1.29
N ALA A 237 -11.46 9.43 0.23
CA ALA A 237 -10.97 9.56 -1.14
C ALA A 237 -10.25 8.32 -1.69
N ILE A 238 -10.53 7.13 -1.14
CA ILE A 238 -9.87 5.88 -1.55
C ILE A 238 -10.05 5.55 -3.04
N GLU A 239 -11.10 6.08 -3.66
CA GLU A 239 -11.40 5.85 -5.08
C GLU A 239 -10.76 6.87 -6.05
N HIS A 240 -10.04 7.87 -5.54
CA HIS A 240 -9.48 8.94 -6.37
C HIS A 240 -8.14 8.57 -7.00
N TYR A 241 -7.26 7.89 -6.26
CA TYR A 241 -5.90 7.62 -6.70
C TYR A 241 -5.42 6.26 -6.19
N CYS A 242 -5.63 5.24 -7.02
CA CYS A 242 -5.09 3.90 -6.81
C CYS A 242 -4.09 3.58 -7.93
N ALA A 243 -3.19 2.65 -7.68
CA ALA A 243 -2.34 2.08 -8.71
C ALA A 243 -2.19 0.58 -8.54
N TYR A 244 -1.85 -0.08 -9.63
CA TYR A 244 -1.50 -1.50 -9.62
C TYR A 244 -0.40 -1.80 -10.64
N GLY A 245 0.19 -2.99 -10.50
CA GLY A 245 1.20 -3.51 -11.41
C GLY A 245 1.08 -5.02 -11.58
N ASP A 246 1.26 -5.48 -12.81
CA ASP A 246 1.15 -6.87 -13.21
C ASP A 246 2.49 -7.58 -13.14
N PRO A 247 2.64 -8.57 -12.24
CA PRO A 247 3.91 -9.28 -12.09
C PRO A 247 4.20 -10.14 -13.33
N ILE A 248 5.45 -10.16 -13.77
CA ILE A 248 5.96 -11.05 -14.82
C ILE A 248 6.71 -12.21 -14.16
N PHE A 249 6.48 -13.43 -14.67
CA PHE A 249 7.35 -14.56 -14.40
C PHE A 249 8.36 -14.64 -15.55
N THR A 250 9.63 -14.42 -15.25
CA THR A 250 10.74 -14.71 -16.16
C THR A 250 11.47 -15.93 -15.65
#